data_AF-A0A1F8AAA1-F1
#
_entry.id   AF-A0A1F8AAA1-F1
#
_cell.length_a   1.000
_cell.length_b   1.000
_cell.length_c   1.000
_cell.angle_alpha   90.00
_cell.angle_beta   90.00
_cell.angle_gamma   90.00
#
_symmetry.space_group_name_H-M   'P 1'
#
loop_
_entity.id
_entity.type
_entity.pdbx_description
1 polymer ?
#
loop_
_entity_poly.entity_id
_entity_poly.type
_entity_poly.pdbx_seq_one_letter_code
_entity_poly.pdbx_strand_id
1 'polypeptide(L)'
;MGRFFSIDFGLSFTQTIHEKPTPSMHPENVQLPCGYTVVTTGAGTGIGAQSARAYVQARATDIIVMSRTPSDLEKLKAELDGPTTKNPDLHVRAFPGDASKSETYIRPKSTMQEEFNGRLDCLVNNAGSIGGLEGFTGKLHQLDPNEHANLIDLNYLDPRYAIHQLLPLLLGPRNSRRQIINITSIGVLCHSGYYCIRNKQASPQPLYSTCG
;
A
#
# COMPACT_ATOMS: atom_id res chain seq x y z
N MET A 1 -6.37 -1.75 -43.26
CA MET A 1 -7.13 -1.86 -42.00
C MET A 1 -6.11 -1.78 -40.87
N GLY A 2 -5.78 -0.54 -40.45
CA GLY A 2 -4.61 -0.26 -39.61
C GLY A 2 -4.85 -0.59 -38.15
N ARG A 3 -3.98 -1.42 -37.56
CA ARG A 3 -3.87 -1.62 -36.11
C ARG A 3 -3.39 -0.32 -35.47
N PHE A 4 -4.31 0.51 -35.01
CA PHE A 4 -3.99 1.62 -34.12
C PHE A 4 -4.03 1.11 -32.67
N PHE A 5 -2.92 1.32 -31.97
CA PHE A 5 -2.61 0.93 -30.58
C PHE A 5 -2.22 -0.54 -30.34
N SER A 6 -0.93 -0.83 -30.50
CA SER A 6 -0.27 -1.82 -29.64
C SER A 6 0.02 -1.11 -28.32
N ILE A 7 -0.85 -1.28 -27.32
CA ILE A 7 -0.58 -0.79 -25.95
C ILE A 7 0.41 -1.77 -25.34
N ASP A 8 1.68 -1.54 -25.60
CA ASP A 8 2.71 -2.12 -24.76
C ASP A 8 2.77 -1.26 -23.50
N PHE A 9 2.22 -1.76 -22.38
CA PHE A 9 2.16 -1.07 -21.07
C PHE A 9 3.57 -0.91 -20.44
N GLY A 10 4.60 -0.69 -21.25
CA GLY A 10 6.00 -0.71 -20.86
C GLY A 10 6.55 -2.11 -20.59
N LEU A 11 5.85 -3.17 -21.02
CA LEU A 11 6.29 -4.56 -20.79
C LEU A 11 7.54 -4.91 -21.62
N SER A 12 7.76 -4.23 -22.75
CA SER A 12 9.00 -4.32 -23.53
C SER A 12 10.03 -3.24 -23.23
N PHE A 13 9.82 -2.39 -22.20
CA PHE A 13 10.76 -1.30 -21.88
C PHE A 13 12.15 -1.83 -21.50
N THR A 14 12.22 -2.99 -20.85
CA THR A 14 13.47 -3.69 -20.53
C THR A 14 13.56 -5.01 -21.30
N GLN A 15 14.78 -5.39 -21.71
CA GLN A 15 15.02 -6.68 -22.37
C GLN A 15 14.85 -7.87 -21.41
N THR A 16 15.08 -7.64 -20.12
CA THR A 16 14.98 -8.65 -19.08
C THR A 16 13.81 -8.33 -18.16
N ILE A 17 12.95 -9.33 -17.94
CA ILE A 17 11.86 -9.29 -16.97
C ILE A 17 12.31 -10.11 -15.76
N HIS A 18 12.33 -9.49 -14.59
CA HIS A 18 12.66 -10.15 -13.34
C HIS A 18 11.37 -10.56 -12.63
N GLU A 19 11.14 -11.86 -12.49
CA GLU A 19 9.95 -12.40 -11.81
C GLU A 19 10.19 -12.75 -10.34
N LYS A 20 11.46 -12.78 -9.91
CA LYS A 20 11.88 -13.20 -8.57
C LYS A 20 12.85 -12.19 -7.94
N PRO A 21 12.79 -11.97 -6.62
CA PRO A 21 13.81 -11.21 -5.91
C PRO A 21 15.19 -11.84 -6.09
N THR A 22 16.23 -11.01 -6.18
CA THR A 22 17.61 -11.50 -6.04
C THR A 22 17.82 -12.06 -4.64
N PRO A 23 18.82 -12.94 -4.42
CA PRO A 23 19.09 -13.48 -3.08
C PRO A 23 19.27 -12.41 -2.00
N SER A 24 19.90 -11.27 -2.35
CA SER A 24 20.09 -10.14 -1.43
C SER A 24 18.80 -9.40 -1.05
N MET A 25 17.74 -9.51 -1.86
CA MET A 25 16.43 -8.90 -1.61
C MET A 25 15.40 -9.91 -1.11
N HIS A 26 15.73 -11.20 -1.06
CA HIS A 26 14.83 -12.21 -0.55
C HIS A 26 14.58 -11.98 0.95
N PRO A 27 13.31 -11.90 1.42
CA PRO A 27 13.03 -11.50 2.80
C PRO A 27 13.68 -12.38 3.87
N GLU A 28 13.84 -13.67 3.62
CA GLU A 28 14.53 -14.60 4.53
C GLU A 28 16.02 -14.28 4.75
N ASN A 29 16.64 -13.55 3.82
CA ASN A 29 18.04 -13.15 3.89
C ASN A 29 18.23 -11.73 4.47
N VAL A 30 17.13 -11.07 4.86
CA VAL A 30 17.15 -9.74 5.46
C VAL A 30 17.20 -9.87 6.98
N GLN A 31 18.10 -9.11 7.62
CA GLN A 31 18.17 -9.05 9.08
C GLN A 31 17.48 -7.78 9.60
N LEU A 32 16.35 -7.95 10.28
CA LEU A 32 15.67 -6.88 11.00
C LEU A 32 16.28 -6.69 12.41
N PRO A 33 16.25 -5.46 12.95
CA PRO A 33 16.54 -5.22 14.36
C PRO A 33 15.66 -6.08 15.28
N CYS A 34 16.17 -6.44 16.48
CA CYS A 34 15.38 -7.17 17.47
C CYS A 34 14.13 -6.37 17.88
N GLY A 35 12.99 -7.06 18.02
CA GLY A 35 11.71 -6.47 18.41
C GLY A 35 11.07 -5.61 17.32
N TYR A 36 11.27 -5.95 16.03
CA TYR A 36 10.79 -5.13 14.92
C TYR A 36 9.27 -5.22 14.79
N THR A 37 8.59 -4.07 14.90
CA THR A 37 7.13 -3.97 14.83
C THR A 37 6.68 -3.32 13.54
N VAL A 38 5.72 -3.93 12.84
CA VAL A 38 5.20 -3.46 11.54
C VAL A 38 3.69 -3.35 11.54
N VAL A 39 3.17 -2.27 10.96
CA VAL A 39 1.74 -2.11 10.64
C VAL A 39 1.57 -2.07 9.12
N THR A 40 0.66 -2.86 8.57
CA THR A 40 0.32 -2.83 7.14
C THR A 40 -1.17 -2.63 6.94
N THR A 41 -1.54 -1.57 6.20
CA THR A 41 -2.94 -1.28 5.82
C THR A 41 -3.27 -1.91 4.47
N GLY A 42 -4.54 -2.24 4.22
CA GLY A 42 -4.93 -2.98 3.00
C GLY A 42 -4.31 -4.37 2.92
N ALA A 43 -4.03 -5.00 4.06
CA ALA A 43 -3.29 -6.26 4.14
C ALA A 43 -4.11 -7.50 3.74
N GLY A 44 -5.42 -7.39 3.51
CA GLY A 44 -6.26 -8.55 3.22
C GLY A 44 -5.87 -9.29 1.93
N THR A 45 -5.35 -8.58 0.92
CA THR A 45 -5.00 -9.15 -0.38
C THR A 45 -3.78 -8.46 -1.01
N GLY A 46 -3.34 -8.96 -2.16
CA GLY A 46 -2.36 -8.30 -3.03
C GLY A 46 -1.04 -7.92 -2.35
N ILE A 47 -0.57 -6.70 -2.64
CA ILE A 47 0.71 -6.17 -2.16
C ILE A 47 0.75 -6.11 -0.62
N GLY A 48 -0.35 -5.71 0.03
CA GLY A 48 -0.41 -5.65 1.49
C GLY A 48 -0.24 -7.01 2.15
N ALA A 49 -0.94 -8.03 1.64
CA ALA A 49 -0.81 -9.39 2.15
C ALA A 49 0.61 -9.94 1.95
N GLN A 50 1.21 -9.70 0.77
CA GLN A 50 2.58 -10.13 0.49
C GLN A 50 3.61 -9.36 1.32
N SER A 51 3.37 -8.09 1.61
CA SER A 51 4.22 -7.29 2.51
C SER A 51 4.23 -7.90 3.92
N ALA A 52 3.07 -8.28 4.46
CA ALA A 52 2.98 -8.94 5.76
C ALA A 52 3.73 -10.29 5.76
N ARG A 53 3.56 -11.12 4.72
CA ARG A 53 4.32 -12.37 4.54
C ARG A 53 5.83 -12.15 4.50
N ALA A 54 6.28 -11.15 3.75
CA ALA A 54 7.70 -10.81 3.65
C ALA A 54 8.26 -10.39 5.02
N TYR A 55 7.52 -9.65 5.84
CA TYR A 55 7.95 -9.29 7.19
C TYR A 55 8.00 -10.49 8.15
N VAL A 56 7.09 -11.47 8.01
CA VAL A 56 7.21 -12.74 8.73
C VAL A 56 8.48 -13.49 8.33
N GLN A 57 8.74 -13.60 7.02
CA GLN A 57 9.96 -14.23 6.49
C GLN A 57 11.24 -13.53 6.97
N ALA A 58 11.22 -12.20 7.07
CA ALA A 58 12.29 -11.39 7.61
C ALA A 58 12.38 -11.40 9.15
N ARG A 59 11.56 -12.22 9.82
CA ARG A 59 11.55 -12.44 11.28
C ARG A 59 11.20 -11.18 12.09
N ALA A 60 10.25 -10.39 11.60
CA ALA A 60 9.63 -9.35 12.42
C ALA A 60 8.99 -9.98 13.68
N THR A 61 9.07 -9.26 14.80
CA THR A 61 8.55 -9.71 16.10
C THR A 61 7.05 -9.47 16.17
N ASP A 62 6.60 -8.26 15.80
CA ASP A 62 5.19 -7.88 15.92
C ASP A 62 4.66 -7.40 14.57
N ILE A 63 3.50 -7.93 14.16
CA ILE A 63 2.87 -7.56 12.91
C ILE A 63 1.39 -7.25 13.16
N ILE A 64 1.00 -6.05 12.77
CA ILE A 64 -0.40 -5.62 12.69
C ILE A 64 -0.83 -5.60 11.23
N VAL A 65 -1.87 -6.36 10.92
CA VAL A 65 -2.53 -6.35 9.61
C VAL A 65 -3.91 -5.70 9.71
N MET A 66 -4.18 -4.78 8.79
CA MET A 66 -5.44 -4.03 8.75
C MET A 66 -6.07 -4.10 7.37
N SER A 67 -7.38 -4.33 7.31
CA SER A 67 -8.16 -4.28 6.07
C SER A 67 -9.65 -4.15 6.38
N ARG A 68 -10.47 -3.84 5.39
CA ARG A 68 -11.93 -3.72 5.57
C ARG A 68 -12.61 -5.08 5.78
N THR A 69 -12.09 -6.14 5.18
CA THR A 69 -12.75 -7.45 5.13
C THR A 69 -12.21 -8.35 6.26
N PRO A 70 -13.02 -8.70 7.27
CA PRO A 70 -12.55 -9.53 8.39
C PRO A 70 -12.10 -10.92 7.95
N SER A 71 -12.81 -11.56 7.02
CA SER A 71 -12.50 -12.91 6.57
C SER A 71 -11.17 -13.03 5.83
N ASP A 72 -10.75 -11.99 5.10
CA ASP A 72 -9.43 -11.95 4.45
C ASP A 72 -8.32 -11.81 5.50
N LEU A 73 -8.54 -11.01 6.54
CA LEU A 73 -7.60 -10.87 7.65
C LEU A 73 -7.48 -12.14 8.48
N GLU A 74 -8.59 -12.82 8.76
CA GLU A 74 -8.59 -14.09 9.51
C GLU A 74 -7.80 -15.16 8.76
N LYS A 75 -8.01 -15.29 7.44
CA LYS A 75 -7.23 -16.19 6.59
C LYS A 75 -5.75 -15.84 6.62
N LEU A 76 -5.41 -14.57 6.41
CA LEU A 76 -4.02 -14.14 6.44
C LEU A 76 -3.39 -14.39 7.82
N LYS A 77 -4.06 -14.03 8.91
CA LYS A 77 -3.56 -14.26 10.27
C LYS A 77 -3.31 -15.74 10.54
N ALA A 78 -4.25 -16.62 10.16
CA ALA A 78 -4.09 -18.06 10.31
C ALA A 78 -2.90 -18.61 9.48
N GLU A 79 -2.65 -18.03 8.31
CA GLU A 79 -1.47 -18.36 7.50
C GLU A 79 -0.17 -17.89 8.18
N LEU A 80 -0.13 -16.65 8.67
CA LEU A 80 1.07 -16.06 9.29
C LEU A 80 1.40 -16.70 10.65
N ASP A 81 0.39 -17.10 11.43
CA ASP A 81 0.55 -17.83 12.70
C ASP A 81 0.62 -19.37 12.52
N GLY A 82 0.65 -19.84 11.27
CA GLY A 82 0.58 -21.26 10.95
C GLY A 82 1.84 -22.07 11.32
N PRO A 83 1.77 -23.41 11.26
CA PRO A 83 2.86 -24.31 11.65
C PRO A 83 4.13 -24.17 10.80
N THR A 84 4.04 -23.52 9.64
CA THR A 84 5.18 -23.25 8.75
C THR A 84 6.02 -22.06 9.21
N THR A 85 5.53 -21.27 10.16
CA THR A 85 6.20 -20.06 10.65
C THR A 85 7.31 -20.43 11.63
N LYS A 86 8.54 -20.07 11.27
CA LYS A 86 9.77 -20.40 12.02
C LYS A 86 10.20 -19.26 12.96
N ASN A 87 9.25 -18.57 13.57
CA ASN A 87 9.52 -17.47 14.50
C ASN A 87 8.70 -17.63 15.79
N PRO A 88 9.29 -18.12 16.90
CA PRO A 88 8.57 -18.31 18.16
C PRO A 88 8.17 -16.99 18.82
N ASP A 89 8.87 -15.91 18.48
CA ASP A 89 8.63 -14.56 19.01
C ASP A 89 7.69 -13.75 18.11
N LEU A 90 6.96 -14.39 17.19
CA LEU A 90 6.03 -13.69 16.30
C LEU A 90 4.68 -13.45 16.98
N HIS A 91 4.23 -12.20 16.96
CA HIS A 91 2.91 -11.77 17.39
C HIS A 91 2.16 -11.14 16.22
N VAL A 92 1.12 -11.81 15.70
CA VAL A 92 0.25 -11.23 14.69
C VAL A 92 -1.06 -10.74 15.30
N ARG A 93 -1.46 -9.51 14.99
CA ARG A 93 -2.77 -8.93 15.34
C ARG A 93 -3.47 -8.45 14.08
N ALA A 94 -4.77 -8.71 14.01
CA ALA A 94 -5.61 -8.35 12.88
C ALA A 94 -6.70 -7.38 13.33
N PHE A 95 -6.83 -6.25 12.65
CA PHE A 95 -7.88 -5.27 12.93
C PHE A 95 -8.70 -4.99 11.67
N PRO A 96 -9.95 -5.46 11.62
CA PRO A 96 -10.87 -5.01 10.59
C PRO A 96 -11.18 -3.53 10.79
N GLY A 97 -11.19 -2.75 9.72
CA GLY A 97 -11.47 -1.32 9.79
C GLY A 97 -11.42 -0.62 8.43
N ASP A 98 -12.09 0.53 8.37
CA ASP A 98 -12.10 1.38 7.19
C ASP A 98 -10.99 2.45 7.28
N ALA A 99 -9.97 2.29 6.46
CA ALA A 99 -8.82 3.18 6.37
C ALA A 99 -9.21 4.63 6.01
N SER A 100 -10.38 4.86 5.40
CA SER A 100 -10.91 6.21 5.16
C SER A 100 -11.32 6.96 6.43
N LYS A 101 -11.32 6.29 7.60
CA LYS A 101 -11.75 6.84 8.90
C LYS A 101 -10.57 6.89 9.86
N SER A 102 -10.30 8.06 10.45
CA SER A 102 -9.14 8.21 11.33
C SER A 102 -9.22 7.35 12.60
N GLU A 103 -10.42 7.01 13.05
CA GLU A 103 -10.67 6.24 14.27
C GLU A 103 -10.22 4.78 14.13
N THR A 104 -10.09 4.28 12.89
CA THR A 104 -9.63 2.93 12.56
C THR A 104 -8.26 2.59 13.17
N TYR A 105 -7.43 3.60 13.44
CA TYR A 105 -6.09 3.44 13.99
C TYR A 105 -6.02 3.45 15.52
N ILE A 106 -7.13 3.77 16.22
CA ILE A 106 -7.15 3.88 17.68
C ILE A 106 -6.86 2.52 18.33
N ARG A 107 -7.56 1.46 17.91
CA ARG A 107 -7.36 0.11 18.48
C ARG A 107 -5.96 -0.45 18.19
N PRO A 108 -5.45 -0.44 16.95
CA PRO A 108 -4.06 -0.81 16.67
C PRO A 108 -3.04 -0.06 17.53
N LYS A 109 -3.23 1.26 17.71
CA LYS A 109 -2.38 2.08 18.56
C LYS A 109 -2.37 1.61 20.00
N SER A 110 -3.54 1.42 20.60
CA SER A 110 -3.67 0.91 21.97
C SER A 110 -3.01 -0.46 22.12
N THR A 111 -3.24 -1.38 21.19
CA THR A 111 -2.58 -2.70 21.20
C THR A 111 -1.07 -2.60 21.13
N MET A 112 -0.50 -1.73 20.29
CA MET A 112 0.97 -1.54 20.27
C MET A 112 1.50 -0.99 21.59
N GLN A 113 0.76 -0.09 22.24
CA GLN A 113 1.14 0.47 23.54
C GLN A 113 1.11 -0.57 24.66
N GLU A 114 0.11 -1.44 24.65
CA GLU A 114 -0.15 -2.43 25.70
C GLU A 114 0.69 -3.70 25.51
N GLU A 115 0.77 -4.20 24.28
CA GLU A 115 1.34 -5.52 23.97
C GLU A 115 2.76 -5.44 23.38
N PHE A 116 3.07 -4.40 22.60
CA PHE A 116 4.33 -4.29 21.85
C PHE A 116 5.25 -3.20 22.40
N ASN A 117 5.16 -2.94 23.71
CA ASN A 117 5.98 -1.94 24.43
C ASN A 117 5.98 -0.53 23.80
N GLY A 118 4.88 -0.14 23.14
CA GLY A 118 4.73 1.14 22.46
C GLY A 118 5.62 1.31 21.23
N ARG A 119 6.04 0.21 20.60
CA ARG A 119 6.96 0.21 19.47
C ARG A 119 6.24 0.17 18.13
N LEU A 120 6.82 0.86 17.14
CA LEU A 120 6.44 0.79 15.73
C LEU A 120 7.66 1.16 14.88
N ASP A 121 8.26 0.22 14.16
CA ASP A 121 9.43 0.49 13.32
C ASP A 121 9.05 0.79 11.86
N CYS A 122 7.96 0.20 11.35
CA CYS A 122 7.50 0.42 9.98
C CYS A 122 5.97 0.53 9.86
N LEU A 123 5.51 1.59 9.21
CA LEU A 123 4.14 1.76 8.75
C LEU A 123 4.08 1.62 7.22
N VAL A 124 3.34 0.64 6.73
CA VAL A 124 3.07 0.43 5.30
C VAL A 124 1.65 0.89 5.01
N ASN A 125 1.54 2.11 4.48
CA ASN A 125 0.30 2.68 3.98
C ASN A 125 0.03 2.11 2.58
N ASN A 126 -0.70 1.00 2.54
CA ASN A 126 -1.00 0.25 1.33
C ASN A 126 -2.51 0.19 1.02
N ALA A 127 -3.39 0.47 1.99
CA ALA A 127 -4.82 0.55 1.73
C ALA A 127 -5.09 1.52 0.57
N GLY A 128 -5.83 1.03 -0.42
CA GLY A 128 -6.12 1.79 -1.61
C GLY A 128 -7.13 1.10 -2.50
N SER A 129 -7.78 1.88 -3.35
CA SER A 129 -8.72 1.40 -4.35
C SER A 129 -8.59 2.25 -5.60
N ILE A 130 -8.79 1.64 -6.75
CA ILE A 130 -8.86 2.36 -8.03
C ILE A 130 -10.31 2.74 -8.40
N GLY A 131 -11.28 2.44 -7.53
CA GLY A 131 -12.71 2.63 -7.79
C GLY A 131 -13.27 1.60 -8.77
N GLY A 132 -14.48 1.84 -9.26
CA GLY A 132 -15.06 1.05 -10.35
C GLY A 132 -14.38 1.29 -11.70
N LEU A 133 -14.64 0.42 -12.67
CA LEU A 133 -14.17 0.59 -14.06
C LEU A 133 -14.66 1.91 -14.68
N GLU A 134 -15.78 2.43 -14.19
CA GLU A 134 -16.34 3.72 -14.57
C GLU A 134 -15.39 4.88 -14.22
N GLY A 135 -14.61 4.80 -13.15
CA GLY A 135 -13.57 5.79 -12.87
C GLY A 135 -12.57 5.91 -14.03
N PHE A 136 -12.14 4.79 -14.61
CA PHE A 136 -11.16 4.79 -15.70
C PHE A 136 -11.73 5.15 -17.08
N THR A 137 -13.00 4.87 -17.32
CA THR A 137 -13.58 4.85 -18.67
C THR A 137 -14.80 5.76 -18.83
N GLY A 138 -15.41 6.15 -17.72
CA GLY A 138 -16.59 6.98 -17.65
C GLY A 138 -16.31 8.44 -17.97
N LYS A 139 -17.35 9.15 -18.40
CA LYS A 139 -17.26 10.61 -18.59
C LYS A 139 -17.34 11.26 -17.22
N LEU A 140 -16.46 12.23 -16.96
CA LEU A 140 -16.38 12.91 -15.65
C LEU A 140 -17.74 13.40 -15.11
N HIS A 141 -18.60 13.98 -15.97
CA HIS A 141 -19.92 14.49 -15.56
C HIS A 141 -20.97 13.40 -15.25
N GLN A 142 -20.63 12.12 -15.44
CA GLN A 142 -21.49 10.97 -15.18
C GLN A 142 -21.04 10.19 -13.94
N LEU A 143 -19.86 10.52 -13.38
CA LEU A 143 -19.34 9.86 -12.19
C LEU A 143 -20.02 10.42 -10.93
N ASP A 144 -20.29 9.56 -9.95
CA ASP A 144 -20.79 9.98 -8.65
C ASP A 144 -19.70 10.78 -7.91
N PRO A 145 -19.94 12.06 -7.57
CA PRO A 145 -18.98 12.86 -6.80
C PRO A 145 -18.58 12.21 -5.46
N ASN A 146 -19.47 11.42 -4.85
CA ASN A 146 -19.19 10.74 -3.58
C ASN A 146 -18.20 9.59 -3.75
N GLU A 147 -18.24 8.86 -4.88
CA GLU A 147 -17.25 7.82 -5.16
C GLU A 147 -15.85 8.41 -5.24
N HIS A 148 -15.70 9.56 -5.92
CA HIS A 148 -14.41 10.24 -5.97
C HIS A 148 -13.97 10.74 -4.59
N ALA A 149 -14.86 11.35 -3.80
CA ALA A 149 -14.53 11.77 -2.44
C ALA A 149 -14.03 10.59 -1.59
N ASN A 150 -14.69 9.43 -1.67
CA ASN A 150 -14.27 8.21 -0.98
C ASN A 150 -12.88 7.71 -1.43
N LEU A 151 -12.55 7.85 -2.72
CA LEU A 151 -11.22 7.51 -3.23
C LEU A 151 -10.14 8.46 -2.73
N ILE A 152 -10.45 9.76 -2.58
CA ILE A 152 -9.54 10.73 -1.97
C ILE A 152 -9.34 10.39 -0.49
N ASP A 153 -10.42 10.12 0.24
CA ASP A 153 -10.35 9.74 1.65
C ASP A 153 -9.47 8.49 1.85
N LEU A 154 -9.68 7.47 1.02
CA LEU A 154 -8.95 6.20 1.11
C LEU A 154 -7.51 6.26 0.58
N ASN A 155 -7.26 6.86 -0.58
CA ASN A 155 -5.93 6.78 -1.21
C ASN A 155 -4.99 7.91 -0.76
N TYR A 156 -5.55 9.04 -0.31
CA TYR A 156 -4.77 10.24 -0.02
C TYR A 156 -4.83 10.61 1.46
N LEU A 157 -6.02 10.66 2.07
CA LEU A 157 -6.13 11.05 3.47
C LEU A 157 -5.80 9.90 4.43
N ASP A 158 -6.02 8.65 4.06
CA ASP A 158 -5.65 7.50 4.89
C ASP A 158 -4.19 7.52 5.37
N PRO A 159 -3.16 7.65 4.49
CA PRO A 159 -1.78 7.78 4.95
C PRO A 159 -1.60 8.89 5.99
N ARG A 160 -2.30 10.02 5.83
CA ARG A 160 -2.26 11.12 6.81
C ARG A 160 -2.91 10.71 8.14
N TYR A 161 -4.04 10.01 8.12
CA TYR A 161 -4.71 9.52 9.33
C TYR A 161 -3.83 8.52 10.09
N ALA A 162 -3.28 7.54 9.37
CA ALA A 162 -2.38 6.54 9.92
C ALA A 162 -1.15 7.20 10.55
N ILE A 163 -0.49 8.10 9.82
CA ILE A 163 0.68 8.83 10.34
C ILE A 163 0.29 9.68 11.54
N HIS A 164 -0.79 10.47 11.47
CA HIS A 164 -1.22 11.30 12.60
C HIS A 164 -1.41 10.48 13.89
N GLN A 165 -2.02 9.30 13.77
CA GLN A 165 -2.31 8.46 14.93
C GLN A 165 -1.08 7.71 15.45
N LEU A 166 -0.23 7.21 14.54
CA LEU A 166 0.84 6.25 14.85
C LEU A 166 2.24 6.87 14.91
N LEU A 167 2.43 8.10 14.42
CA LEU A 167 3.72 8.80 14.44
C LEU A 167 4.35 8.91 15.84
N PRO A 168 3.59 9.14 16.94
CA PRO A 168 4.17 9.14 18.28
C PRO A 168 4.86 7.81 18.64
N LEU A 169 4.32 6.68 18.18
CA LEU A 169 4.92 5.37 18.39
C LEU A 169 6.18 5.22 17.54
N LEU A 170 6.16 5.66 16.27
CA LEU A 170 7.32 5.67 15.35
C LEU A 170 8.48 6.51 15.89
N LEU A 171 8.19 7.64 16.54
CA LEU A 171 9.21 8.53 17.12
C LEU A 171 9.71 8.07 18.50
N GLY A 172 9.18 6.94 19.01
CA GLY A 172 9.56 6.37 20.28
C GLY A 172 11.07 6.11 20.40
N PRO A 173 11.63 6.16 21.63
CA PRO A 173 13.07 6.05 21.87
C PRO A 173 13.63 4.66 21.56
N ARG A 174 12.77 3.63 21.49
CA ARG A 174 13.15 2.23 21.26
C ARG A 174 13.32 1.89 19.77
N ASN A 175 12.92 2.79 18.87
CA ASN A 175 12.88 2.52 17.45
C ASN A 175 14.21 2.92 16.82
N SER A 176 15.04 1.92 16.54
CA SER A 176 16.32 2.09 15.86
C SER A 176 16.16 2.36 14.36
N ARG A 177 15.02 1.98 13.77
CA ARG A 177 14.61 2.31 12.39
C ARG A 177 13.17 2.80 12.40
N ARG A 178 12.90 3.86 11.63
CA ARG A 178 11.61 4.54 11.58
C ARG A 178 11.25 4.74 10.12
N GLN A 179 10.32 3.95 9.62
CA GLN A 179 10.00 3.92 8.20
C GLN A 179 8.50 4.09 7.97
N ILE A 180 8.16 4.96 7.03
CA ILE A 180 6.81 5.09 6.49
C ILE A 180 6.93 4.79 5.00
N ILE A 181 6.19 3.80 4.55
CA ILE A 181 6.14 3.37 3.15
C ILE A 181 4.74 3.68 2.64
N ASN A 182 4.65 4.58 1.66
CA ASN A 182 3.39 4.88 0.98
C ASN A 182 3.38 4.16 -0.37
N ILE A 183 2.42 3.25 -0.57
CA ILE A 183 2.24 2.60 -1.86
C ILE A 183 1.47 3.55 -2.78
N THR A 184 2.12 3.95 -3.87
CA THR A 184 1.54 4.83 -4.89
C THR A 184 1.39 4.05 -6.20
N SER A 185 0.91 4.71 -7.25
CA SER A 185 0.73 4.11 -8.58
C SER A 185 1.35 5.00 -9.65
N ILE A 186 1.80 4.40 -10.75
CA ILE A 186 2.20 5.12 -11.96
C ILE A 186 1.11 6.08 -12.47
N GLY A 187 -0.16 5.85 -12.10
CA GLY A 187 -1.28 6.74 -12.39
C GLY A 187 -1.05 8.19 -11.94
N VAL A 188 -0.20 8.44 -10.93
CA VAL A 188 0.17 9.81 -10.52
C VAL A 188 1.02 10.56 -11.55
N LEU A 189 1.72 9.84 -12.44
CA LEU A 189 2.54 10.40 -13.51
C LEU A 189 1.79 10.52 -14.84
N CYS A 190 0.66 9.81 -14.97
CA CYS A 190 -0.16 9.85 -16.16
C CYS A 190 -0.88 11.21 -16.26
N HIS A 191 -0.36 12.12 -17.10
CA HIS A 191 -0.87 13.46 -17.38
C HIS A 191 -2.27 13.51 -18.05
N SER A 192 -2.95 12.37 -18.17
CA SER A 192 -4.38 12.33 -18.50
C SER A 192 -5.16 12.50 -17.20
N GLY A 193 -5.04 13.67 -16.57
CA GLY A 193 -5.79 13.98 -15.36
C GLY A 193 -7.29 13.78 -15.63
N TYR A 194 -8.00 13.21 -14.65
CA TYR A 194 -9.46 13.04 -14.65
C TYR A 194 -10.23 14.31 -15.01
N TYR A 195 -9.57 15.47 -14.96
CA TYR A 195 -10.11 16.81 -15.18
C TYR A 195 -9.64 17.49 -16.48
N CYS A 196 -8.82 16.84 -17.30
CA CYS A 196 -8.34 17.40 -18.57
C CYS A 196 -9.27 17.01 -19.72
N ILE A 197 -10.10 17.94 -20.17
CA ILE A 197 -10.84 17.79 -21.43
C ILE A 197 -9.85 17.98 -22.58
N ARG A 198 -9.46 16.88 -23.24
CA ARG A 198 -8.79 16.98 -24.55
C ARG A 198 -9.85 17.12 -25.63
N ASN A 199 -9.79 18.22 -26.38
CA ASN A 199 -10.60 18.38 -27.57
C ASN A 199 -10.14 17.34 -28.60
N LYS A 200 -11.03 16.40 -28.99
CA LYS A 200 -10.73 15.32 -29.95
C LYS A 200 -10.34 15.83 -31.35
N GLN A 201 -10.47 17.13 -31.62
CA GLN A 201 -10.22 17.75 -32.92
C GLN A 201 -8.87 18.48 -33.03
N ALA A 202 -8.06 18.56 -31.97
CA ALA A 202 -6.72 19.12 -32.11
C ALA A 202 -5.78 18.05 -32.68
N SER A 203 -5.38 18.23 -33.94
CA SER A 203 -4.29 17.49 -34.58
C SER A 203 -3.04 17.50 -33.69
N PRO A 204 -2.25 16.41 -33.65
CA PRO A 204 -1.07 16.34 -32.79
C PRO A 204 -0.03 17.34 -33.30
N GLN A 205 0.09 18.48 -32.62
CA GLN A 205 1.25 19.35 -32.77
C GLN A 205 2.37 18.81 -31.87
N PRO A 206 3.57 18.53 -32.40
CA PRO A 206 4.67 18.03 -31.59
C PRO A 206 5.10 19.10 -30.57
N LEU A 207 5.02 18.75 -29.30
CA LEU A 207 5.58 19.52 -28.18
C LEU A 207 7.10 19.38 -28.15
N TYR A 208 7.79 19.96 -29.13
CA TYR A 208 9.22 20.26 -29.05
C TYR A 208 9.48 21.56 -29.82
N SER A 209 9.31 22.71 -29.17
CA SER A 209 10.08 23.90 -29.52
C SER A 209 11.14 24.08 -28.44
N THR A 210 12.38 23.78 -28.81
CA THR A 210 13.58 24.10 -28.05
C THR A 210 13.61 25.61 -27.77
N CYS A 211 13.71 25.99 -26.50
CA CYS A 211 14.14 27.33 -26.11
C CYS A 211 15.63 27.47 -26.47
N GLY A 212 15.94 28.42 -27.34
CA GLY A 212 17.25 29.06 -27.40
C GLY A 212 17.35 30.19 -26.38
#